data_AF-A0A356YQV5-F1
#
_entry.id   AF-A0A356YQV5-F1
#
_cell.length_a   1.000
_cell.length_b   1.000
_cell.length_c   1.000
_cell.angle_alpha   90.00
_cell.angle_beta   90.00
_cell.angle_gamma   90.00
#
_symmetry.space_group_name_H-M   'P 1'
#
loop_
_entity.id
_entity.type
_entity.pdbx_description
1 polymer ?
#
loop_
_entity_poly.entity_id
_entity_poly.type
_entity_poly.pdbx_seq_one_letter_code
_entity_poly.pdbx_strand_id
1 'polypeptide(L)'
;MTIRLLLYSALLLMAGTLPAMAACTTPTVTASFGGVSSFTVNTTPGTVQRNITVNCGGGVLALLSSDSIKLQLTGATAVATTGSRGALKLNTDLIPLQLCSDVNCSNELGLSGTIYTLSRSQLLGLNIGGVGQVVFNVPLYLRTVPGAVVAEGNYTVTLTVTVNYDVCTGVGLLGACLLGSQQTGTSAQSIIVNMAISKDCTTITAPAVSFGSAPLVGSFNSISQSINVICTKGSTYTVGLSNGLNAVGTQRYMTSATTTGKLAYEIYKGSGTSRWGSTAPDRMASAAANAVSGDGLTRTFNYNAQVLTNQATPVAGNYSDTVTVDLSF
;
A
#
# COMPACT_ATOMS: atom_id res chain seq x y z
N MET A 1 -67.29 43.64 4.65
CA MET A 1 -66.82 42.25 4.45
C MET A 1 -65.49 42.25 3.69
N THR A 2 -64.50 43.02 4.14
CA THR A 2 -63.25 43.29 3.39
C THR A 2 -62.01 43.19 4.28
N ILE A 3 -62.11 43.57 5.56
CA ILE A 3 -61.02 43.40 6.54
C ILE A 3 -60.76 41.94 6.92
N ARG A 4 -61.80 41.10 7.02
CA ARG A 4 -61.62 39.66 7.32
C ARG A 4 -60.91 38.93 6.18
N LEU A 5 -61.15 39.29 4.92
CA LEU A 5 -60.47 38.67 3.78
C LEU A 5 -58.98 39.01 3.74
N LEU A 6 -58.61 40.25 4.06
CA LEU A 6 -57.21 40.70 4.17
C LEU A 6 -56.44 39.99 5.29
N LEU A 7 -57.08 39.71 6.42
CA LEU A 7 -56.48 38.95 7.53
C LEU A 7 -56.27 37.47 7.19
N TYR A 8 -57.18 36.84 6.44
CA TYR A 8 -56.98 35.46 5.97
C TYR A 8 -55.93 35.37 4.85
N SER A 9 -55.84 36.36 3.96
CA SER A 9 -54.78 36.43 2.95
C SER A 9 -53.39 36.66 3.57
N ALA A 10 -53.28 37.49 4.61
CA ALA A 10 -52.02 37.68 5.33
C ALA A 10 -51.58 36.43 6.11
N LEU A 11 -52.53 35.65 6.65
CA LEU A 11 -52.23 34.42 7.38
C LEU A 11 -51.87 33.26 6.44
N LEU A 12 -52.45 33.18 5.23
CA LEU A 12 -52.05 32.19 4.22
C LEU A 12 -50.70 32.51 3.56
N LEU A 13 -50.30 33.79 3.45
CA LEU A 13 -48.97 34.17 2.96
C LEU A 13 -47.84 33.90 3.98
N MET A 14 -48.14 33.84 5.29
CA MET A 14 -47.17 33.41 6.31
C MET A 14 -47.06 31.90 6.47
N ALA A 15 -48.05 31.13 6.00
CA ALA A 15 -48.03 29.67 6.04
C ALA A 15 -47.30 29.01 4.84
N GLY A 16 -46.93 29.81 3.83
CA GLY A 16 -46.41 29.33 2.53
C GLY A 16 -44.90 29.20 2.38
N THR A 17 -44.10 29.54 3.40
CA THR A 17 -42.63 29.42 3.31
C THR A 17 -42.08 28.59 4.45
N LEU A 18 -42.44 27.30 4.49
CA LEU A 18 -41.55 26.33 5.13
C LEU A 18 -40.26 26.35 4.31
N PRO A 19 -39.10 26.73 4.89
CA PRO A 19 -37.84 26.58 4.17
C PRO A 19 -37.71 25.09 3.85
N ALA A 20 -37.61 24.75 2.57
CA ALA A 20 -37.19 23.41 2.18
C ALA A 20 -35.79 23.21 2.77
N MET A 21 -35.69 22.51 3.89
CA MET A 21 -34.43 22.22 4.56
C MET A 21 -33.67 21.22 3.70
N ALA A 22 -32.90 21.74 2.73
CA ALA A 22 -32.00 20.95 1.95
C ALA A 22 -30.80 20.59 2.84
N ALA A 23 -30.88 19.41 3.46
CA ALA A 23 -29.78 18.83 4.22
C ALA A 23 -28.48 18.87 3.40
N CYS A 24 -27.36 19.27 4.02
CA CYS A 24 -26.08 19.27 3.32
C CYS A 24 -25.71 17.84 2.89
N THR A 25 -25.24 17.68 1.66
CA THR A 25 -24.87 16.41 1.05
C THR A 25 -23.36 16.27 0.95
N THR A 26 -22.87 15.03 1.07
CA THR A 26 -21.45 14.68 1.03
C THR A 26 -21.23 13.52 0.06
N PRO A 27 -20.95 13.79 -1.23
CA PRO A 27 -20.79 12.74 -2.24
C PRO A 27 -19.57 11.87 -1.95
N THR A 28 -19.64 10.58 -2.27
CA THR A 28 -18.53 9.64 -2.10
C THR A 28 -17.30 10.10 -2.88
N VAL A 29 -16.12 9.96 -2.26
CA VAL A 29 -14.83 10.30 -2.87
C VAL A 29 -13.91 9.09 -2.96
N THR A 30 -13.05 9.07 -3.98
CA THR A 30 -12.06 7.99 -4.17
C THR A 30 -10.65 8.53 -4.04
N ALA A 31 -9.85 7.89 -3.19
CA ALA A 31 -8.42 8.12 -3.02
C ALA A 31 -7.63 6.91 -3.56
N SER A 32 -6.51 7.16 -4.23
CA SER A 32 -5.63 6.08 -4.69
C SER A 32 -4.19 6.44 -4.39
N PHE A 33 -3.45 5.49 -3.82
CA PHE A 33 -2.01 5.58 -3.66
C PHE A 33 -1.24 5.10 -4.91
N GLY A 34 -1.94 4.61 -5.93
CA GLY A 34 -1.31 4.03 -7.13
C GLY A 34 -0.70 2.65 -6.87
N GLY A 35 0.26 2.29 -7.72
CA GLY A 35 1.01 1.03 -7.66
C GLY A 35 2.35 1.20 -6.94
N VAL A 36 2.62 0.34 -5.96
CA VAL A 36 3.86 0.33 -5.17
C VAL A 36 4.30 -1.11 -4.89
N SER A 37 5.59 -1.33 -4.61
CA SER A 37 6.05 -2.67 -4.18
C SER A 37 5.73 -2.93 -2.71
N SER A 38 5.63 -4.21 -2.33
CA SER A 38 5.41 -4.60 -0.94
C SER A 38 6.50 -4.07 0.02
N PHE A 39 7.75 -3.97 -0.45
CA PHE A 39 8.86 -3.43 0.32
C PHE A 39 8.81 -1.91 0.48
N THR A 40 8.35 -1.18 -0.53
CA THR A 40 8.13 0.27 -0.40
C THR A 40 7.07 0.56 0.66
N VAL A 41 5.96 -0.18 0.67
CA VAL A 41 4.91 -0.03 1.70
C VAL A 41 5.43 -0.36 3.10
N ASN A 42 6.32 -1.36 3.20
CA ASN A 42 6.92 -1.74 4.47
C ASN A 42 7.83 -0.65 5.06
N THR A 43 8.53 0.11 4.23
CA THR A 43 9.61 1.02 4.69
C THR A 43 9.26 2.49 4.60
N THR A 44 8.40 2.88 3.66
CA THR A 44 8.15 4.27 3.28
C THR A 44 6.66 4.61 3.37
N PRO A 45 6.27 5.63 4.17
CA PRO A 45 4.90 6.11 4.17
C PRO A 45 4.51 6.69 2.81
N GLY A 46 3.44 6.19 2.22
CA GLY A 46 2.77 6.82 1.08
C GLY A 46 1.79 7.88 1.57
N THR A 47 1.61 8.96 0.80
CA THR A 47 0.66 10.04 1.13
C THR A 47 -0.22 10.37 -0.07
N VAL A 48 -1.52 10.58 0.16
CA VAL A 48 -2.44 11.09 -0.86
C VAL A 48 -3.38 12.11 -0.25
N GLN A 49 -3.57 13.24 -0.93
CA GLN A 49 -4.57 14.25 -0.56
C GLN A 49 -5.87 13.99 -1.33
N ARG A 50 -7.00 14.07 -0.64
CA ARG A 50 -8.33 14.16 -1.26
C ARG A 50 -9.18 15.16 -0.53
N ASN A 51 -9.97 15.91 -1.28
CA ASN A 51 -10.90 16.85 -0.70
C ASN A 51 -12.29 16.19 -0.63
N ILE A 52 -12.97 16.38 0.48
CA ILE A 52 -14.40 16.06 0.60
C ILE A 52 -15.21 17.32 0.32
N THR A 53 -16.39 17.15 -0.25
CA THR A 53 -17.29 18.27 -0.54
C THR A 53 -18.47 18.23 0.42
N VAL A 54 -18.73 19.33 1.11
CA VAL A 54 -19.95 19.51 1.91
C VAL A 54 -20.82 20.53 1.18
N ASN A 55 -21.84 20.05 0.48
CA ASN A 55 -22.74 20.87 -0.32
C ASN A 55 -24.02 21.16 0.47
N CYS A 56 -24.15 22.41 0.95
CA CYS A 56 -25.31 22.88 1.69
C CYS A 56 -26.37 23.56 0.81
N GLY A 57 -26.25 23.43 -0.51
CA GLY A 57 -27.25 23.89 -1.48
C GLY A 57 -27.15 25.37 -1.83
N GLY A 58 -28.30 25.93 -2.22
CA GLY A 58 -28.41 27.33 -2.63
C GLY A 58 -28.38 28.28 -1.43
N GLY A 59 -27.64 29.38 -1.56
CA GLY A 59 -27.51 30.37 -0.49
C GLY A 59 -26.45 31.42 -0.75
N VAL A 60 -26.48 32.49 0.06
CA VAL A 60 -25.39 33.46 0.11
C VAL A 60 -24.61 33.20 1.37
N LEU A 61 -23.32 32.89 1.24
CA LEU A 61 -22.46 32.67 2.39
C LEU A 61 -22.19 34.00 3.10
N ALA A 62 -22.79 34.22 4.27
CA ALA A 62 -22.42 35.32 5.16
C ALA A 62 -21.97 34.76 6.52
N LEU A 63 -20.68 34.49 6.65
CA LEU A 63 -20.04 33.86 7.83
C LEU A 63 -19.89 34.83 9.04
N LEU A 64 -20.88 35.71 9.25
CA LEU A 64 -21.04 36.51 10.48
C LEU A 64 -21.84 35.75 11.56
N SER A 65 -22.33 34.55 11.24
CA SER A 65 -22.92 33.56 12.15
C SER A 65 -21.86 32.65 12.82
N SER A 66 -22.29 31.80 13.75
CA SER A 66 -21.44 30.82 14.46
C SER A 66 -21.24 29.51 13.67
N ASP A 67 -20.93 29.61 12.38
CA ASP A 67 -20.89 28.44 11.50
C ASP A 67 -19.75 27.48 11.81
N SER A 68 -20.04 26.18 11.77
CA SER A 68 -19.05 25.14 12.00
C SER A 68 -19.35 23.85 11.23
N ILE A 69 -18.28 23.15 10.85
CA ILE A 69 -18.34 21.79 10.34
C ILE A 69 -17.41 20.93 11.19
N LYS A 70 -17.93 19.83 11.74
CA LYS A 70 -17.19 18.87 12.55
C LYS A 70 -17.05 17.57 11.79
N LEU A 71 -15.83 17.08 11.72
CA LEU A 71 -15.47 15.82 11.07
C LEU A 71 -14.98 14.82 12.13
N GLN A 72 -15.49 13.59 12.06
CA GLN A 72 -15.00 12.49 12.88
C GLN A 72 -14.95 11.20 12.05
N LEU A 73 -13.83 10.49 12.08
CA LEU A 73 -13.77 9.14 11.50
C LEU A 73 -14.55 8.19 12.41
N THR A 74 -15.67 7.63 11.94
CA THR A 74 -16.57 6.81 12.76
C THR A 74 -16.64 5.35 12.31
N GLY A 75 -16.18 5.05 11.10
CA GLY A 75 -16.15 3.67 10.61
C GLY A 75 -15.07 3.41 9.57
N ALA A 76 -14.69 2.14 9.45
CA ALA A 76 -13.88 1.62 8.37
C ALA A 76 -14.30 0.17 8.06
N THR A 77 -14.32 -0.23 6.79
CA THR A 77 -14.63 -1.63 6.40
C THR A 77 -13.57 -2.64 6.85
N ALA A 78 -12.37 -2.16 7.17
CA ALA A 78 -11.30 -2.93 7.77
C ALA A 78 -10.49 -2.03 8.72
N VAL A 79 -10.08 -2.61 9.84
CA VAL A 79 -9.43 -1.92 10.95
C VAL A 79 -8.08 -2.57 11.22
N ALA A 80 -7.06 -1.75 11.47
CA ALA A 80 -5.73 -2.22 11.84
C ALA A 80 -5.76 -2.93 13.20
N THR A 81 -4.88 -3.90 13.39
CA THR A 81 -4.75 -4.64 14.66
C THR A 81 -4.21 -3.78 15.80
N THR A 82 -3.62 -2.63 15.48
CA THR A 82 -3.06 -1.68 16.45
C THR A 82 -3.45 -0.25 16.07
N GLY A 83 -3.62 0.61 17.09
CA GLY A 83 -3.75 2.06 16.90
C GLY A 83 -5.12 2.58 16.43
N SER A 84 -6.19 1.78 16.46
CA SER A 84 -7.56 2.22 16.11
C SER A 84 -7.65 2.96 14.77
N ARG A 85 -6.99 2.42 13.74
CA ARG A 85 -6.91 2.98 12.39
C ARG A 85 -7.73 2.17 11.40
N GLY A 86 -8.26 2.81 10.36
CA GLY A 86 -8.69 2.09 9.17
C GLY A 86 -7.49 1.40 8.50
N ALA A 87 -7.72 0.31 7.78
CA ALA A 87 -6.65 -0.40 7.08
C ALA A 87 -7.10 -0.84 5.69
N LEU A 88 -6.26 -0.61 4.70
CA LEU A 88 -6.38 -1.23 3.38
C LEU A 88 -6.25 -2.74 3.57
N LYS A 89 -7.19 -3.51 3.03
CA LYS A 89 -7.28 -4.96 3.25
C LYS A 89 -7.28 -5.73 1.95
N LEU A 90 -6.58 -6.87 1.95
CA LEU A 90 -6.71 -7.95 0.99
C LEU A 90 -6.55 -9.27 1.75
N ASN A 91 -7.55 -10.15 1.71
CA ASN A 91 -7.58 -11.38 2.50
C ASN A 91 -7.31 -11.11 3.99
N THR A 92 -6.20 -11.62 4.52
CA THR A 92 -5.76 -11.43 5.91
C THR A 92 -4.72 -10.31 6.07
N ASP A 93 -4.22 -9.76 4.96
CA ASP A 93 -3.19 -8.73 4.97
C ASP A 93 -3.81 -7.33 5.14
N LEU A 94 -3.18 -6.52 5.98
CA LEU A 94 -3.65 -5.20 6.37
C LEU A 94 -2.52 -4.18 6.25
N ILE A 95 -2.82 -3.04 5.64
CA ILE A 95 -1.93 -1.86 5.59
C ILE A 95 -2.64 -0.73 6.34
N PRO A 96 -2.22 -0.39 7.58
CA PRO A 96 -2.85 0.66 8.36
C PRO A 96 -2.75 2.03 7.67
N LEU A 97 -3.79 2.83 7.82
CA LEU A 97 -3.88 4.19 7.28
C LEU A 97 -4.14 5.19 8.40
N GLN A 98 -3.45 6.32 8.32
CA GLN A 98 -3.79 7.54 9.06
C GLN A 98 -4.66 8.41 8.17
N LEU A 99 -5.78 8.89 8.71
CA LEU A 99 -6.57 9.98 8.12
C LEU A 99 -6.24 11.25 8.90
N CYS A 100 -5.84 12.32 8.23
CA CYS A 100 -5.36 13.53 8.89
C CYS A 100 -6.02 14.77 8.30
N SER A 101 -6.18 15.80 9.13
CA SER A 101 -6.72 17.09 8.69
C SER A 101 -5.67 18.08 8.19
N ASP A 102 -4.38 17.74 8.32
CA ASP A 102 -3.25 18.54 7.84
C ASP A 102 -2.20 17.69 7.10
N VAL A 103 -1.39 18.35 6.27
CA VAL A 103 -0.40 17.72 5.39
C VAL A 103 0.72 16.99 6.14
N ASN A 104 1.05 17.44 7.36
CA ASN A 104 2.09 16.82 8.18
C ASN A 104 1.53 15.70 9.06
N CYS A 105 0.22 15.47 9.01
CA CYS A 105 -0.51 14.58 9.89
C CYS A 105 -0.26 14.86 11.38
N SER A 106 -0.19 16.14 11.77
CA SER A 106 -0.09 16.53 13.17
C SER A 106 -1.40 16.25 13.92
N ASN A 107 -2.53 16.31 13.21
CA ASN A 107 -3.86 16.02 13.69
C ASN A 107 -4.42 14.79 12.97
N GLU A 108 -4.31 13.63 13.62
CA GLU A 108 -4.88 12.37 13.14
C GLU A 108 -6.34 12.21 13.61
N LEU A 109 -7.21 11.83 12.67
CA LEU A 109 -8.60 11.44 12.89
C LEU A 109 -8.65 9.91 13.08
N GLY A 110 -8.36 9.45 14.30
CA GLY A 110 -8.49 8.04 14.67
C GLY A 110 -9.96 7.56 14.66
N LEU A 111 -10.19 6.24 14.54
CA LEU A 111 -11.54 5.67 14.57
C LEU A 111 -12.23 5.97 15.90
N SER A 112 -13.39 6.62 15.82
CA SER A 112 -14.17 7.14 16.95
C SER A 112 -13.34 8.01 17.90
N GLY A 113 -12.27 8.63 17.37
CA GLY A 113 -11.32 9.43 18.12
C GLY A 113 -11.66 10.92 18.03
N THR A 114 -10.62 11.73 17.77
CA THR A 114 -10.67 13.18 17.74
C THR A 114 -11.71 13.73 16.78
N ILE A 115 -12.47 14.73 17.25
CA ILE A 115 -13.38 15.52 16.42
C ILE A 115 -12.62 16.73 15.90
N TYR A 116 -12.48 16.83 14.57
CA TYR A 116 -11.88 17.99 13.93
C TYR A 116 -12.94 19.02 13.60
N THR A 117 -12.87 20.19 14.24
CA THR A 117 -13.84 21.28 14.08
C THR A 117 -13.26 22.36 13.18
N LEU A 118 -13.91 22.58 12.03
CA LEU A 118 -13.68 23.72 11.16
C LEU A 118 -14.50 24.90 11.67
N SER A 119 -13.80 25.96 12.05
CA SER A 119 -14.40 27.23 12.46
C SER A 119 -14.77 28.09 11.25
N ARG A 120 -15.66 29.07 11.46
CA ARG A 120 -16.05 30.07 10.45
C ARG A 120 -14.90 30.67 9.63
N SER A 121 -13.76 30.99 10.24
CA SER A 121 -12.63 31.61 9.53
C SER A 121 -11.96 30.63 8.57
N GLN A 122 -11.94 29.35 8.92
CA GLN A 122 -11.45 28.29 8.04
C GLN A 122 -12.46 28.02 6.92
N LEU A 123 -13.76 28.00 7.25
CA LEU A 123 -14.83 27.79 6.27
C LEU A 123 -14.85 28.87 5.17
N LEU A 124 -14.47 30.12 5.49
CA LEU A 124 -14.29 31.20 4.49
C LEU A 124 -13.29 30.78 3.39
N GLY A 125 -12.15 30.22 3.79
CA GLY A 125 -11.10 29.79 2.86
C GLY A 125 -11.41 28.48 2.14
N LEU A 126 -12.43 27.73 2.58
CA LEU A 126 -12.82 26.45 2.01
C LEU A 126 -14.08 26.53 1.14
N ASN A 127 -14.81 27.65 1.15
CA ASN A 127 -15.97 27.82 0.30
C ASN A 127 -15.53 27.92 -1.17
N ILE A 128 -16.07 27.01 -1.98
CA ILE A 128 -15.89 26.95 -3.43
C ILE A 128 -17.21 27.18 -4.17
N GLY A 129 -18.31 27.47 -3.45
CA GLY A 129 -19.60 27.76 -4.04
C GLY A 129 -19.54 29.03 -4.91
N GLY A 130 -20.18 28.98 -6.08
CA GLY A 130 -20.41 30.16 -6.90
C GLY A 130 -21.41 31.13 -6.27
N VAL A 131 -21.78 32.18 -6.99
CA VAL A 131 -22.82 33.12 -6.54
C VAL A 131 -24.12 32.34 -6.29
N GLY A 132 -24.64 32.43 -5.06
CA GLY A 132 -25.88 31.74 -4.69
C GLY A 132 -25.70 30.27 -4.30
N GLN A 133 -24.48 29.80 -4.02
CA GLN A 133 -24.22 28.45 -3.51
C GLN A 133 -23.32 28.44 -2.28
N VAL A 134 -23.56 27.49 -1.37
CA VAL A 134 -22.72 27.25 -0.18
C VAL A 134 -22.16 25.84 -0.25
N VAL A 135 -20.90 25.74 -0.68
CA VAL A 135 -20.21 24.47 -0.91
C VAL A 135 -18.80 24.55 -0.35
N PHE A 136 -18.47 23.71 0.61
CA PHE A 136 -17.13 23.68 1.21
C PHE A 136 -16.31 22.52 0.66
N ASN A 137 -15.07 22.79 0.30
CA ASN A 137 -14.10 21.82 -0.16
C ASN A 137 -13.04 21.60 0.92
N VAL A 138 -13.19 20.55 1.72
CA VAL A 138 -12.33 20.29 2.88
C VAL A 138 -11.21 19.31 2.50
N PRO A 139 -9.93 19.70 2.57
CA PRO A 139 -8.82 18.80 2.30
C PRO A 139 -8.63 17.80 3.45
N LEU A 140 -8.49 16.52 3.11
CA LEU A 140 -8.07 15.45 3.99
C LEU A 140 -6.84 14.76 3.41
N TYR A 141 -5.98 14.29 4.29
CA TYR A 141 -4.71 13.66 3.93
C TYR A 141 -4.73 12.22 4.43
N LEU A 142 -4.43 11.29 3.55
CA LEU A 142 -4.30 9.87 3.86
C LEU A 142 -2.83 9.50 3.82
N ARG A 143 -2.36 8.79 4.85
CA ARG A 143 -0.97 8.34 4.95
C ARG A 143 -0.91 6.88 5.34
N THR A 144 -0.08 6.08 4.67
CA THR A 144 0.16 4.69 5.07
C THR A 144 1.14 4.62 6.23
N VAL A 145 1.00 3.60 7.07
CA VAL A 145 1.93 3.33 8.18
C VAL A 145 2.91 2.25 7.74
N PRO A 146 4.23 2.49 7.82
CA PRO A 146 5.25 1.48 7.55
C PRO A 146 5.16 0.25 8.47
N GLY A 147 5.78 -0.85 8.05
CA GLY A 147 5.87 -2.12 8.79
C GLY A 147 4.92 -3.22 8.31
N ALA A 148 4.05 -2.93 7.34
CA ALA A 148 3.15 -3.94 6.77
C ALA A 148 3.92 -4.93 5.89
N VAL A 149 3.78 -6.23 6.14
CA VAL A 149 4.31 -7.33 5.31
C VAL A 149 3.15 -7.99 4.59
N VAL A 150 3.04 -7.73 3.29
CA VAL A 150 1.79 -7.97 2.54
C VAL A 150 2.05 -8.66 1.19
N ALA A 151 1.09 -9.47 0.75
CA ALA A 151 1.12 -10.10 -0.56
C ALA A 151 0.78 -9.12 -1.69
N GLU A 152 1.09 -9.51 -2.93
CA GLU A 152 0.68 -8.74 -4.12
C GLU A 152 -0.85 -8.70 -4.27
N GLY A 153 -1.35 -7.65 -4.92
CA GLY A 153 -2.76 -7.50 -5.24
C GLY A 153 -3.32 -6.11 -4.92
N ASN A 154 -4.65 -5.99 -5.08
CA ASN A 154 -5.35 -4.72 -4.91
C ASN A 154 -5.98 -4.64 -3.53
N TYR A 155 -5.48 -3.72 -2.71
CA TYR A 155 -5.99 -3.49 -1.37
C TYR A 155 -7.00 -2.36 -1.39
N THR A 156 -8.08 -2.52 -0.62
CA THR A 156 -9.15 -1.52 -0.53
C THR A 156 -9.63 -1.31 0.90
N VAL A 157 -10.14 -0.12 1.18
CA VAL A 157 -10.90 0.19 2.40
C VAL A 157 -11.87 1.31 2.11
N THR A 158 -13.05 1.25 2.73
CA THR A 158 -13.98 2.38 2.76
C THR A 158 -13.97 2.96 4.17
N LEU A 159 -13.54 4.22 4.28
CA LEU A 159 -13.62 4.99 5.52
C LEU A 159 -14.92 5.77 5.55
N THR A 160 -15.58 5.79 6.70
CA THR A 160 -16.80 6.55 6.95
C THR A 160 -16.49 7.69 7.92
N VAL A 161 -16.59 8.91 7.43
CA VAL A 161 -16.41 10.14 8.20
C VAL A 161 -17.78 10.74 8.46
N THR A 162 -18.15 10.86 9.73
CA THR A 162 -19.35 11.61 10.12
C THR A 162 -19.06 13.10 10.00
N VAL A 163 -19.94 13.80 9.30
CA VAL A 163 -19.91 15.25 9.08
C VAL A 163 -21.10 15.85 9.80
N ASN A 164 -20.87 16.52 10.94
CA ASN A 164 -21.88 17.33 11.57
C ASN A 164 -21.71 18.78 11.09
N TYR A 165 -22.77 19.36 10.56
CA TYR A 165 -22.73 20.71 10.01
C TYR A 165 -23.76 21.60 10.71
N ASP A 166 -23.36 22.86 10.90
CA ASP A 166 -24.18 23.95 11.41
C ASP A 166 -23.78 25.18 10.59
N VAL A 167 -24.50 25.44 9.49
CA VAL A 167 -24.14 26.43 8.48
C VAL A 167 -25.34 27.29 8.08
N CYS A 168 -25.19 28.61 8.18
CA CYS A 168 -26.14 29.58 7.64
C CYS A 168 -25.96 29.73 6.12
N THR A 169 -27.03 29.50 5.36
CA THR A 169 -27.04 29.68 3.89
C THR A 169 -27.55 31.06 3.45
N GLY A 170 -27.50 32.06 4.33
CA GLY A 170 -27.89 33.44 3.99
C GLY A 170 -27.17 34.46 4.85
N VAL A 171 -27.80 35.60 5.14
CA VAL A 171 -27.14 36.68 5.90
C VAL A 171 -27.14 36.39 7.39
N GLY A 172 -25.95 36.13 7.95
CA GLY A 172 -25.71 36.07 9.38
C GLY A 172 -25.47 37.45 10.00
N LEU A 173 -25.93 37.67 11.23
CA LEU A 173 -25.57 38.83 12.05
C LEU A 173 -25.67 38.46 13.53
N LEU A 174 -24.71 38.93 14.35
CA LEU A 174 -24.65 38.66 15.80
C LEU A 174 -24.73 37.16 16.17
N GLY A 175 -24.19 36.28 15.32
CA GLY A 175 -24.21 34.83 15.57
C GLY A 175 -25.48 34.11 15.11
N ALA A 176 -26.50 34.81 14.61
CA ALA A 176 -27.75 34.22 14.13
C ALA A 176 -27.88 34.31 12.59
N CYS A 177 -28.56 33.34 11.98
CA CYS A 177 -28.91 33.36 10.56
C CYS A 177 -30.23 34.12 10.37
N LEU A 178 -30.18 35.36 9.88
CA LEU A 178 -31.35 36.25 9.82
C LEU A 178 -32.05 36.22 8.46
N LEU A 179 -31.29 36.28 7.35
CA LEU A 179 -31.84 36.30 5.99
C LEU A 179 -31.38 35.05 5.22
N GLY A 180 -31.73 33.89 5.74
CA GLY A 180 -31.31 32.60 5.21
C GLY A 180 -31.93 31.44 5.96
N SER A 181 -31.36 30.25 5.78
CA SER A 181 -31.74 29.06 6.52
C SER A 181 -30.52 28.51 7.25
N GLN A 182 -30.69 28.21 8.54
CA GLN A 182 -29.68 27.46 9.29
C GLN A 182 -29.78 25.99 8.89
N GLN A 183 -28.76 25.47 8.20
CA GLN A 183 -28.65 24.06 7.91
C GLN A 183 -27.94 23.39 9.07
N THR A 184 -28.67 22.59 9.84
CA THR A 184 -28.12 21.75 10.90
C THR A 184 -28.40 20.29 10.59
N GLY A 185 -27.38 19.44 10.71
CA GLY A 185 -27.59 18.02 10.50
C GLY A 185 -26.31 17.21 10.54
N THR A 186 -26.48 15.93 10.21
CA THR A 186 -25.39 14.97 10.13
C THR A 186 -25.44 14.26 8.79
N SER A 187 -24.29 14.12 8.14
CA SER A 187 -24.12 13.30 6.94
C SER A 187 -22.97 12.31 7.14
N ALA A 188 -23.00 11.20 6.41
CA ALA A 188 -21.92 10.23 6.36
C ALA A 188 -21.15 10.39 5.04
N GLN A 189 -19.89 10.81 5.13
CA GLN A 189 -18.98 10.90 3.99
C GLN A 189 -18.21 9.59 3.84
N SER A 190 -18.39 8.91 2.71
CA SER A 190 -17.62 7.72 2.35
C SER A 190 -16.38 8.08 1.56
N ILE A 191 -15.21 7.58 1.98
CA ILE A 191 -13.93 7.72 1.29
C ILE A 191 -13.45 6.32 0.92
N ILE A 192 -13.47 5.98 -0.37
CA ILE A 192 -12.96 4.71 -0.87
C ILE A 192 -11.47 4.88 -1.17
N VAL A 193 -10.62 4.13 -0.49
CA VAL A 193 -9.17 4.18 -0.64
C VAL A 193 -8.70 2.89 -1.29
N ASN A 194 -7.84 2.99 -2.30
CA ASN A 194 -7.23 1.85 -2.97
C ASN A 194 -5.71 1.99 -3.14
N MET A 195 -5.04 0.84 -3.22
CA MET A 195 -3.61 0.72 -3.48
C MET A 195 -3.36 -0.61 -4.20
N ALA A 196 -2.51 -0.59 -5.23
CA ALA A 196 -2.05 -1.80 -5.90
C ALA A 196 -0.65 -2.17 -5.41
N ILE A 197 -0.46 -3.41 -4.98
CA ILE A 197 0.83 -3.96 -4.56
C ILE A 197 1.38 -4.86 -5.65
N SER A 198 2.57 -4.56 -6.16
CA SER A 198 3.29 -5.41 -7.11
C SER A 198 4.26 -6.35 -6.41
N LYS A 199 4.48 -7.54 -7.02
CA LYS A 199 5.61 -8.41 -6.67
C LYS A 199 6.95 -7.73 -6.90
N ASP A 200 7.87 -8.00 -6.00
CA ASP A 200 9.23 -7.49 -6.00
C ASP A 200 10.14 -8.47 -5.23
N CYS A 201 11.43 -8.45 -5.49
CA CYS A 201 12.47 -9.22 -4.81
C CYS A 201 13.72 -8.36 -4.63
N THR A 202 14.11 -8.09 -3.38
CA THR A 202 15.16 -7.11 -3.08
C THR A 202 16.53 -7.72 -2.92
N THR A 203 16.60 -8.99 -2.52
CA THR A 203 17.87 -9.59 -2.07
C THR A 203 17.98 -11.04 -2.50
N ILE A 204 19.12 -11.38 -3.10
CA ILE A 204 19.58 -12.76 -3.32
C ILE A 204 20.92 -12.90 -2.61
N THR A 205 21.00 -13.76 -1.60
CA THR A 205 22.24 -14.07 -0.89
C THR A 205 22.71 -15.46 -1.31
N ALA A 206 23.81 -15.52 -2.05
CA ALA A 206 24.45 -16.74 -2.52
C ALA A 206 25.93 -16.76 -2.06
N PRO A 207 26.27 -17.56 -1.03
CA PRO A 207 27.65 -17.65 -0.55
C PRO A 207 28.59 -18.26 -1.59
N ALA A 208 29.88 -17.91 -1.52
CA ALA A 208 30.89 -18.55 -2.33
C ALA A 208 31.08 -20.03 -1.92
N VAL A 209 31.21 -20.89 -2.93
CA VAL A 209 31.53 -22.31 -2.75
C VAL A 209 33.04 -22.48 -2.84
N SER A 210 33.62 -23.17 -1.86
CA SER A 210 35.02 -23.59 -1.89
C SER A 210 35.11 -25.09 -1.66
N PHE A 211 35.61 -25.81 -2.66
CA PHE A 211 35.85 -27.26 -2.58
C PHE A 211 37.12 -27.62 -1.78
N GLY A 212 37.92 -26.61 -1.40
CA GLY A 212 39.23 -26.83 -0.80
C GLY A 212 40.26 -27.35 -1.79
N SER A 213 41.17 -28.20 -1.33
CA SER A 213 42.25 -28.79 -2.13
C SER A 213 42.19 -30.31 -2.07
N ALA A 214 42.44 -30.96 -3.21
CA ALA A 214 42.54 -32.41 -3.30
C ALA A 214 43.58 -32.82 -4.36
N PRO A 215 44.29 -33.96 -4.16
CA PRO A 215 45.29 -34.42 -5.12
C PRO A 215 44.68 -35.07 -6.37
N LEU A 216 43.44 -35.57 -6.27
CA LEU A 216 42.71 -36.24 -7.34
C LEU A 216 41.28 -35.71 -7.40
N VAL A 217 40.67 -35.72 -8.59
CA VAL A 217 39.29 -35.23 -8.80
C VAL A 217 38.26 -35.98 -7.96
N GLY A 218 38.49 -37.27 -7.70
CA GLY A 218 37.62 -38.10 -6.86
C GLY A 218 37.74 -37.85 -5.35
N SER A 219 38.68 -37.02 -4.91
CA SER A 219 38.94 -36.76 -3.49
C SER A 219 38.37 -35.42 -3.00
N PHE A 220 37.73 -34.64 -3.86
CA PHE A 220 37.01 -33.45 -3.44
C PHE A 220 35.71 -33.82 -2.72
N ASN A 221 35.49 -33.22 -1.56
CA ASN A 221 34.22 -33.37 -0.85
C ASN A 221 33.14 -32.51 -1.50
N SER A 222 31.90 -32.98 -1.46
CA SER A 222 30.75 -32.16 -1.84
C SER A 222 30.52 -31.05 -0.82
N ILE A 223 30.09 -29.87 -1.28
CA ILE A 223 29.79 -28.72 -0.43
C ILE A 223 28.29 -28.48 -0.41
N SER A 224 27.67 -28.59 0.77
CA SER A 224 26.26 -28.27 0.98
C SER A 224 26.11 -26.87 1.53
N GLN A 225 25.32 -26.03 0.85
CA GLN A 225 25.06 -24.64 1.22
C GLN A 225 23.62 -24.26 0.83
N SER A 226 23.25 -22.99 0.97
CA SER A 226 21.94 -22.49 0.58
C SER A 226 22.00 -21.10 -0.05
N ILE A 227 21.02 -20.82 -0.90
CA ILE A 227 20.70 -19.49 -1.42
C ILE A 227 19.46 -18.98 -0.70
N ASN A 228 19.53 -17.77 -0.16
CA ASN A 228 18.38 -17.10 0.43
C ASN A 228 17.86 -16.02 -0.51
N VAL A 229 16.55 -15.98 -0.71
CA VAL A 229 15.89 -14.99 -1.57
C VAL A 229 14.80 -14.29 -0.77
N ILE A 230 14.81 -12.97 -0.77
CA ILE A 230 13.80 -12.13 -0.13
C ILE A 230 12.88 -11.56 -1.22
N CYS A 231 11.63 -11.99 -1.22
CA CYS A 231 10.61 -11.57 -2.18
C CYS A 231 9.31 -11.20 -1.47
N THR A 232 8.44 -10.51 -2.20
CA THR A 232 7.08 -10.20 -1.76
C THR A 232 6.37 -11.46 -1.26
N LYS A 233 5.66 -11.31 -0.14
CA LYS A 233 4.97 -12.40 0.55
C LYS A 233 4.07 -13.16 -0.42
N GLY A 234 4.21 -14.48 -0.45
CA GLY A 234 3.37 -15.35 -1.28
C GLY A 234 3.67 -15.30 -2.79
N SER A 235 4.63 -14.51 -3.27
CA SER A 235 4.94 -14.45 -4.70
C SER A 235 5.40 -15.81 -5.26
N THR A 236 4.96 -16.09 -6.49
CA THR A 236 5.40 -17.23 -7.29
C THR A 236 6.52 -16.78 -8.23
N TYR A 237 7.64 -17.51 -8.22
CA TYR A 237 8.81 -17.24 -9.06
C TYR A 237 9.66 -18.50 -9.20
N THR A 238 10.67 -18.43 -10.07
CA THR A 238 11.69 -19.46 -10.23
C THR A 238 13.10 -18.88 -10.08
N VAL A 239 13.97 -19.59 -9.37
CA VAL A 239 15.38 -19.25 -9.20
C VAL A 239 16.22 -20.11 -10.14
N GLY A 240 17.05 -19.47 -10.95
CA GLY A 240 17.94 -20.11 -11.91
C GLY A 240 19.41 -19.93 -11.55
N LEU A 241 20.21 -20.89 -11.99
CA LEU A 241 21.66 -20.81 -11.97
C LEU A 241 22.17 -20.92 -13.40
N SER A 242 22.90 -19.91 -13.88
CA SER A 242 23.61 -19.97 -15.18
C SER A 242 24.60 -21.15 -15.24
N ASN A 243 25.12 -21.47 -16.42
CA ASN A 243 26.12 -22.55 -16.56
C ASN A 243 27.53 -22.13 -16.13
N GLY A 244 27.71 -20.92 -15.61
CA GLY A 244 29.03 -20.35 -15.31
C GLY A 244 29.63 -19.61 -16.50
N LEU A 245 30.75 -18.93 -16.28
CA LEU A 245 31.47 -18.19 -17.34
C LEU A 245 32.24 -19.11 -18.28
N ASN A 246 32.59 -20.31 -17.82
CA ASN A 246 33.50 -21.22 -18.53
C ASN A 246 32.80 -22.50 -19.03
N ALA A 247 31.47 -22.46 -19.14
CA ALA A 247 30.67 -23.61 -19.55
C ALA A 247 31.02 -24.14 -20.94
N VAL A 248 30.82 -25.44 -21.16
CA VAL A 248 30.76 -26.05 -22.49
C VAL A 248 29.39 -26.72 -22.62
N GLY A 249 28.51 -26.15 -23.45
CA GLY A 249 27.09 -26.54 -23.45
C GLY A 249 26.44 -26.25 -22.10
N THR A 250 25.87 -27.28 -21.46
CA THR A 250 25.27 -27.18 -20.12
C THR A 250 26.25 -27.50 -18.98
N GLN A 251 27.40 -28.11 -19.30
CA GLN A 251 28.36 -28.54 -18.30
C GLN A 251 29.15 -27.33 -17.77
N ARG A 252 29.14 -27.16 -16.44
CA ARG A 252 29.92 -26.12 -15.76
C ARG A 252 31.37 -26.57 -15.60
N TYR A 253 32.29 -25.63 -15.75
CA TYR A 253 33.72 -25.85 -15.54
C TYR A 253 34.33 -24.70 -14.76
N MET A 254 35.22 -25.02 -13.84
CA MET A 254 36.19 -24.06 -13.33
C MET A 254 37.43 -24.09 -14.21
N THR A 255 38.05 -22.95 -14.45
CA THR A 255 39.29 -22.81 -15.23
C THR A 255 40.42 -22.29 -14.36
N SER A 256 41.65 -22.64 -14.71
CA SER A 256 42.84 -22.06 -14.08
C SER A 256 43.32 -20.84 -14.87
N ALA A 257 43.78 -19.80 -14.16
CA ALA A 257 44.43 -18.66 -14.80
C ALA A 257 45.90 -18.94 -15.18
N THR A 258 46.50 -19.99 -14.60
CA THR A 258 47.93 -20.32 -14.77
C THR A 258 48.15 -21.56 -15.63
N THR A 259 47.11 -22.33 -15.92
CA THR A 259 47.17 -23.54 -16.76
C THR A 259 45.99 -23.57 -17.74
N THR A 260 46.04 -24.41 -18.77
CA THR A 260 44.91 -24.64 -19.69
C THR A 260 43.90 -25.66 -19.15
N GLY A 261 44.02 -26.05 -17.88
CA GLY A 261 43.16 -27.06 -17.27
C GLY A 261 41.71 -26.58 -17.11
N LYS A 262 40.79 -27.54 -17.15
CA LYS A 262 39.39 -27.36 -16.74
C LYS A 262 39.04 -28.38 -15.68
N LEU A 263 38.23 -27.98 -14.71
CA LEU A 263 37.69 -28.86 -13.67
C LEU A 263 36.17 -28.81 -13.73
N ALA A 264 35.55 -29.89 -14.21
CA ALA A 264 34.11 -30.01 -14.32
C ALA A 264 33.49 -30.09 -12.92
N TYR A 265 32.40 -29.36 -12.72
CA TYR A 265 31.64 -29.38 -11.47
C TYR A 265 30.16 -29.22 -11.77
N GLU A 266 29.33 -29.49 -10.78
CA GLU A 266 27.89 -29.28 -10.90
C GLU A 266 27.27 -28.86 -9.56
N ILE A 267 26.11 -28.20 -9.63
CA ILE A 267 25.30 -27.76 -8.49
C ILE A 267 23.94 -28.44 -8.60
N TYR A 268 23.60 -29.22 -7.57
CA TYR A 268 22.39 -30.01 -7.48
C TYR A 268 21.39 -29.44 -6.48
N LYS A 269 20.11 -29.70 -6.74
CA LYS A 269 18.99 -29.29 -5.91
C LYS A 269 18.98 -30.07 -4.59
N GLY A 270 19.01 -29.36 -3.45
CA GLY A 270 19.01 -29.97 -2.12
C GLY A 270 20.18 -30.94 -1.92
N SER A 271 19.87 -32.16 -1.48
CA SER A 271 20.82 -33.28 -1.37
C SER A 271 20.66 -34.32 -2.49
N GLY A 272 19.89 -34.01 -3.53
CA GLY A 272 19.62 -34.92 -4.63
C GLY A 272 20.68 -34.84 -5.74
N THR A 273 20.37 -35.50 -6.86
CA THR A 273 21.20 -35.48 -8.09
C THR A 273 20.57 -34.68 -9.22
N SER A 274 19.41 -34.05 -8.97
CA SER A 274 18.76 -33.19 -9.95
C SER A 274 19.53 -31.89 -10.11
N ARG A 275 19.94 -31.57 -11.33
CA ARG A 275 20.69 -30.35 -11.64
C ARG A 275 19.89 -29.10 -11.31
N TRP A 276 20.56 -28.07 -10.80
CA TRP A 276 20.01 -26.72 -10.69
C TRP A 276 20.60 -25.83 -11.79
N GLY A 277 19.76 -25.41 -12.73
CA GLY A 277 20.14 -24.76 -13.98
C GLY A 277 19.35 -23.50 -14.29
N SER A 278 19.57 -22.94 -15.48
CA SER A 278 19.00 -21.66 -15.90
C SER A 278 17.66 -21.79 -16.64
N THR A 279 17.32 -22.97 -17.14
CA THR A 279 16.09 -23.25 -17.90
C THR A 279 15.23 -24.31 -17.21
N ALA A 280 13.93 -24.32 -17.48
CA ALA A 280 13.07 -25.41 -17.02
C ALA A 280 13.51 -26.76 -17.65
N PRO A 281 13.42 -27.89 -16.93
CA PRO A 281 12.94 -28.07 -15.56
C PRO A 281 14.02 -27.86 -14.47
N ASP A 282 15.24 -27.47 -14.85
CA ASP A 282 16.39 -27.35 -13.93
C ASP A 282 16.30 -26.14 -12.98
N ARG A 283 15.45 -25.15 -13.25
CA ARG A 283 15.17 -24.05 -12.29
C ARG A 283 14.47 -24.57 -11.03
N MET A 284 14.58 -23.83 -9.93
CA MET A 284 13.82 -24.11 -8.69
C MET A 284 12.61 -23.18 -8.58
N ALA A 285 11.40 -23.74 -8.48
CA ALA A 285 10.21 -22.95 -8.18
C ALA A 285 10.21 -22.49 -6.71
N SER A 286 9.63 -21.32 -6.42
CA SER A 286 9.54 -20.77 -5.07
C SER A 286 8.77 -21.67 -4.10
N ALA A 287 7.82 -22.46 -4.61
CA ALA A 287 7.09 -23.47 -3.85
C ALA A 287 7.96 -24.67 -3.42
N ALA A 288 9.12 -24.87 -4.05
CA ALA A 288 10.07 -25.94 -3.72
C ALA A 288 11.18 -25.49 -2.75
N ALA A 289 11.06 -24.30 -2.16
CA ALA A 289 12.00 -23.83 -1.14
C ALA A 289 12.04 -24.78 0.06
N ASN A 290 13.23 -24.97 0.64
CA ASN A 290 13.44 -25.84 1.79
C ASN A 290 12.95 -25.22 3.09
N ALA A 291 12.92 -23.89 3.18
CA ALA A 291 12.36 -23.17 4.31
C ALA A 291 11.77 -21.83 3.86
N VAL A 292 10.78 -21.35 4.61
CA VAL A 292 10.15 -20.03 4.46
C VAL A 292 10.13 -19.36 5.84
N SER A 293 10.53 -18.10 5.92
CA SER A 293 10.47 -17.33 7.18
C SER A 293 9.03 -17.11 7.64
N GLY A 294 8.83 -16.84 8.93
CA GLY A 294 7.50 -16.67 9.52
C GLY A 294 6.68 -15.51 8.93
N ASP A 295 7.35 -14.48 8.43
CA ASP A 295 6.74 -13.35 7.70
C ASP A 295 6.43 -13.66 6.22
N GLY A 296 6.88 -14.81 5.71
CA GLY A 296 6.67 -15.26 4.34
C GLY A 296 7.53 -14.59 3.28
N LEU A 297 8.52 -13.76 3.66
CA LEU A 297 9.36 -13.00 2.74
C LEU A 297 10.60 -13.76 2.26
N THR A 298 11.29 -14.43 3.19
CA THR A 298 12.55 -15.11 2.92
C THR A 298 12.28 -16.56 2.57
N ARG A 299 12.82 -17.02 1.44
CA ARG A 299 12.86 -18.43 1.05
C ARG A 299 14.30 -18.91 0.96
N THR A 300 14.55 -20.08 1.55
CA THR A 300 15.87 -20.73 1.55
C THR A 300 15.86 -21.92 0.61
N PHE A 301 16.84 -21.98 -0.29
CA PHE A 301 17.02 -23.05 -1.27
C PHE A 301 18.38 -23.72 -1.02
N ASN A 302 18.35 -24.94 -0.52
CA ASN A 302 19.54 -25.73 -0.25
C ASN A 302 20.06 -26.34 -1.55
N TYR A 303 21.38 -26.44 -1.67
CA TYR A 303 22.04 -27.10 -2.79
C TYR A 303 23.27 -27.86 -2.33
N ASN A 304 23.71 -28.76 -3.20
CA ASN A 304 24.97 -29.48 -3.06
C ASN A 304 25.81 -29.25 -4.31
N ALA A 305 26.99 -28.66 -4.15
CA ALA A 305 27.95 -28.48 -5.21
C ALA A 305 28.98 -29.61 -5.16
N GLN A 306 29.39 -30.12 -6.33
CA GLN A 306 30.32 -31.24 -6.44
C GLN A 306 31.27 -31.04 -7.62
N VAL A 307 32.55 -31.37 -7.42
CA VAL A 307 33.46 -31.65 -8.54
C VAL A 307 33.08 -33.00 -9.14
N LEU A 308 32.90 -33.08 -10.46
CA LEU A 308 32.52 -34.33 -11.11
C LEU A 308 33.70 -35.32 -11.11
N THR A 309 33.45 -36.58 -10.80
CA THR A 309 34.53 -37.57 -10.69
C THR A 309 34.86 -38.24 -12.03
N ASN A 310 33.94 -38.21 -13.00
CA ASN A 310 34.14 -38.77 -14.33
C ASN A 310 34.87 -37.78 -15.27
N GLN A 311 36.10 -37.44 -14.92
CA GLN A 311 37.01 -36.63 -15.72
C GLN A 311 38.47 -37.00 -15.43
N ALA A 312 39.39 -36.69 -16.34
CA ALA A 312 40.82 -36.81 -16.05
C ALA A 312 41.24 -35.78 -14.98
N THR A 313 42.18 -36.15 -14.09
CA THR A 313 42.72 -35.19 -13.12
C THR A 313 43.50 -34.10 -13.85
N PRO A 314 43.07 -32.83 -13.77
CA PRO A 314 43.75 -31.75 -14.47
C PRO A 314 45.06 -31.38 -13.75
N VAL A 315 45.89 -30.55 -14.39
CA VAL A 315 47.17 -30.11 -13.83
C VAL A 315 46.93 -29.39 -12.49
N ALA A 316 47.83 -29.59 -11.53
CA ALA A 316 47.75 -28.91 -10.24
C ALA A 316 47.69 -27.38 -10.41
N GLY A 317 46.78 -26.73 -9.68
CA GLY A 317 46.58 -25.29 -9.75
C GLY A 317 45.26 -24.87 -9.11
N ASN A 318 45.01 -23.56 -9.09
CA ASN A 318 43.76 -23.01 -8.58
C ASN A 318 42.76 -22.87 -9.74
N TYR A 319 41.53 -23.31 -9.50
CA TYR A 319 40.44 -23.32 -10.45
C TYR A 319 39.29 -22.47 -9.92
N SER A 320 38.71 -21.61 -10.75
CA SER A 320 37.56 -20.78 -10.38
C SER A 320 36.55 -20.66 -11.52
N ASP A 321 35.30 -20.36 -11.17
CA ASP A 321 34.22 -20.02 -12.09
C ASP A 321 33.29 -19.01 -11.42
N THR A 322 32.44 -18.34 -12.19
CA THR A 322 31.41 -17.43 -11.66
C THR A 322 30.04 -17.83 -12.20
N VAL A 323 29.14 -18.23 -11.29
CA VAL A 323 27.76 -18.58 -11.61
C VAL A 323 26.85 -17.41 -11.25
N THR A 324 26.13 -16.90 -12.25
CA THR A 324 25.04 -15.95 -12.03
C THR A 324 23.81 -16.68 -11.48
N VAL A 325 23.25 -16.14 -10.39
CA VAL A 325 21.95 -16.51 -9.85
C VAL A 325 20.93 -15.50 -10.35
N ASP A 326 19.84 -15.97 -10.95
CA ASP A 326 18.78 -15.12 -11.47
C ASP A 326 17.40 -15.54 -10.96
N LEU A 327 16.44 -14.62 -11.06
CA LEU A 327 15.07 -14.85 -10.68
C LEU A 327 14.13 -14.41 -11.81
N SER A 328 13.11 -15.22 -12.08
CA SER A 328 12.01 -14.88 -12.97
C SER A 328 10.70 -15.11 -12.26
N PHE A 329 9.80 -14.13 -12.31
CA PHE A 329 8.41 -14.32 -11.93
C PHE A 329 7.60 -15.03 -13.02
#